data_AF-A0A661FKZ0-F1
#
_entry.id   AF-A0A661FKZ0-F1
#
_cell.length_a   1.000
_cell.length_b   1.000
_cell.length_c   1.000
_cell.angle_alpha   90.00
_cell.angle_beta   90.00
_cell.angle_gamma   90.00
#
_symmetry.space_group_name_H-M   'P 1'
#
loop_
_entity.id
_entity.type
_entity.pdbx_description
1 polymer ?
#
loop_
_entity_poly.entity_id
_entity_poly.type
_entity_poly.pdbx_seq_one_letter_code
_entity_poly.pdbx_strand_id
1 'polypeptide(L)'
;MPCVTYLNKFLIKITEKWRAKMATRKKPTFTPISNLDEFNARLSEIAELDRELTTIDYELNETIDQAKTEAGQAAEPHKTKREQLEASLAAYAEYNKPVLFSDKKTIDLLFGSFGFRKSSAIKNMKGFKVADVIAKIKELGLRNAITVKESLNKDVMKEWADKQLEAVGAMREEKDSFWYEVKEEEV
;
A
#
# COMPACT_ATOMS: atom_id res chain seq x y z
N MET A 1 -1.97 33.16 4.41
CA MET A 1 -1.82 31.80 3.85
C MET A 1 -0.41 31.23 4.10
N PRO A 2 -0.05 30.78 5.32
CA PRO A 2 1.28 30.23 5.61
C PRO A 2 1.36 28.69 5.66
N CYS A 3 0.23 27.97 5.56
CA CYS A 3 0.18 26.52 5.79
C CYS A 3 0.69 25.70 4.58
N VAL A 4 0.43 26.17 3.35
CA VAL A 4 0.79 25.46 2.11
C VAL A 4 2.30 25.49 1.83
N THR A 5 3.00 26.53 2.26
CA THR A 5 4.46 26.65 2.06
C THR A 5 5.27 25.73 2.96
N TYR A 6 4.73 25.36 4.13
CA TYR A 6 5.42 24.47 5.08
C TYR A 6 5.40 23.00 4.64
N LEU A 7 4.24 22.50 4.19
CA LEU A 7 4.12 21.14 3.67
C LEU A 7 4.99 20.93 2.42
N ASN A 8 5.06 21.94 1.54
CA ASN A 8 5.84 21.86 0.32
C ASN A 8 7.36 21.82 0.64
N LYS A 9 7.83 22.60 1.62
CA LYS A 9 9.22 22.52 2.09
C LYS A 9 9.57 21.18 2.74
N PHE A 10 8.63 20.56 3.45
CA PHE A 10 8.85 19.27 4.10
C PHE A 10 8.94 18.12 3.07
N LEU A 11 8.03 18.11 2.10
CA LEU A 11 8.05 17.13 1.00
C LEU A 11 9.29 17.28 0.11
N ILE A 12 9.71 18.51 -0.20
CA ILE A 12 10.94 18.77 -0.96
C ILE A 12 12.15 18.20 -0.24
N LYS A 13 12.31 18.44 1.07
CA LYS A 13 13.42 17.86 1.86
C LYS A 13 13.42 16.34 1.87
N ILE A 14 12.25 15.70 1.95
CA ILE A 14 12.15 14.24 1.88
C ILE A 14 12.60 13.76 0.51
N THR A 15 12.12 14.37 -0.58
CA THR A 15 12.49 13.97 -1.95
C THR A 15 13.96 14.22 -2.28
N GLU A 16 14.58 15.28 -1.76
CA GLU A 16 16.01 15.57 -1.92
C GLU A 16 16.87 14.57 -1.15
N LYS A 17 16.48 14.24 0.09
CA LYS A 17 17.19 13.24 0.91
C LYS A 17 17.07 11.84 0.29
N TRP A 18 15.92 11.52 -0.30
CA TRP A 18 15.71 10.28 -1.06
C TRP A 18 16.52 10.25 -2.37
N ARG A 19 16.55 11.36 -3.13
CA ARG A 19 17.36 11.50 -4.36
C ARG A 19 18.85 11.39 -4.08
N ALA A 20 19.36 12.00 -3.00
CA ALA A 20 20.76 11.90 -2.60
C ALA A 20 21.15 10.47 -2.19
N LYS A 21 20.25 9.76 -1.49
CA LYS A 21 20.44 8.35 -1.11
C LYS A 21 20.49 7.43 -2.35
N MET A 22 19.68 7.71 -3.37
CA MET A 22 19.67 6.99 -4.66
C MET A 22 20.87 7.34 -5.57
N ALA A 23 21.33 8.58 -5.55
CA ALA A 23 22.44 9.05 -6.40
C ALA A 23 23.82 8.54 -5.94
N THR A 24 23.93 8.07 -4.69
CA THR A 24 25.20 7.62 -4.10
C THR A 24 25.30 6.09 -4.03
N ARG A 25 24.90 5.38 -5.10
CA ARG A 25 25.14 3.93 -5.18
C ARG A 25 26.64 3.71 -5.40
N LYS A 26 27.39 3.52 -4.31
CA LYS A 26 28.77 3.02 -4.38
C LYS A 26 28.73 1.66 -5.08
N LYS A 27 29.51 1.51 -6.15
CA LYS A 27 29.67 0.20 -6.79
C LYS A 27 30.31 -0.75 -5.75
N PRO A 28 29.82 -1.99 -5.63
CA PRO A 28 30.42 -2.94 -4.71
C PRO A 28 31.90 -3.12 -5.09
N THR A 29 32.78 -2.96 -4.11
CA THR A 29 34.20 -3.25 -4.26
C THR A 29 34.36 -4.76 -4.34
N PHE A 30 34.88 -5.25 -5.45
CA PHE A 30 35.09 -6.67 -5.67
C PHE A 30 36.52 -7.06 -5.30
N THR A 31 36.66 -8.10 -4.48
CA THR A 31 37.91 -8.79 -4.22
C THR A 31 37.94 -10.09 -5.02
N PRO A 32 38.96 -10.34 -5.86
CA PRO A 32 39.05 -11.58 -6.63
C PRO A 32 39.25 -12.75 -5.68
N ILE A 33 38.52 -13.84 -5.94
CA ILE A 33 38.58 -15.11 -5.21
C ILE A 33 39.34 -16.09 -6.10
N SER A 34 40.34 -16.78 -5.55
CA SER A 34 41.20 -17.67 -6.35
C SER A 34 40.89 -19.15 -6.14
N ASN A 35 40.33 -19.51 -4.99
CA ASN A 35 40.15 -20.92 -4.58
C ASN A 35 38.73 -21.18 -4.05
N LEU A 36 38.31 -22.45 -4.07
CA LEU A 36 37.00 -22.87 -3.56
C LEU A 36 36.88 -22.67 -2.03
N ASP A 37 37.98 -22.82 -1.29
CA ASP A 37 37.99 -22.59 0.16
C ASP A 37 37.76 -21.12 0.51
N GLU A 38 38.36 -20.20 -0.26
CA GLU A 38 38.11 -18.75 -0.12
C GLU A 38 36.65 -18.41 -0.48
N PHE A 39 36.09 -19.06 -1.50
CA PHE A 39 34.68 -18.89 -1.86
C PHE A 39 33.75 -19.35 -0.73
N ASN A 40 34.04 -20.50 -0.11
CA ASN A 40 33.28 -21.01 1.03
C ASN A 40 33.39 -20.08 2.25
N ALA A 41 34.58 -19.51 2.50
CA ALA A 41 34.75 -18.51 3.55
C ALA A 41 33.88 -17.27 3.31
N ARG A 42 33.76 -16.79 2.05
CA ARG A 42 32.85 -15.69 1.70
C ARG A 42 31.38 -16.04 1.89
N LEU A 43 30.98 -17.27 1.58
CA LEU A 43 29.60 -17.72 1.86
C LEU A 43 29.31 -17.72 3.37
N SER A 44 30.27 -18.09 4.21
CA SER A 44 30.15 -18.01 5.67
C SER A 44 30.01 -16.57 6.16
N GLU A 45 30.85 -15.65 5.66
CA GLU A 45 30.74 -14.22 5.99
C GLU A 45 29.37 -13.65 5.58
N ILE A 46 28.84 -14.03 4.41
CA ILE A 46 27.50 -13.62 3.97
C ILE A 46 26.44 -14.17 4.92
N ALA A 47 26.56 -15.43 5.36
CA ALA A 47 25.63 -16.03 6.31
C ALA A 47 25.56 -15.25 7.64
N GLU A 48 26.72 -14.84 8.17
CA GLU A 48 26.79 -14.03 9.39
C GLU A 48 26.15 -12.65 9.19
N LEU A 49 26.44 -11.99 8.07
CA LEU A 49 25.85 -10.70 7.73
C LEU A 49 24.32 -10.80 7.56
N ASP A 50 23.81 -11.85 6.92
CA ASP A 50 22.36 -12.05 6.74
C ASP A 50 21.66 -12.27 8.09
N ARG A 51 22.30 -12.97 9.04
CA ARG A 51 21.80 -13.12 10.43
C ARG A 51 21.78 -11.79 11.17
N GLU A 52 22.84 -10.99 11.06
CA GLU A 52 22.89 -9.65 11.65
C GLU A 52 21.82 -8.72 11.06
N LEU A 53 21.65 -8.73 9.74
CA LEU A 53 20.60 -7.95 9.05
C LEU A 53 19.21 -8.37 9.51
N THR A 54 18.96 -9.68 9.64
CA THR A 54 17.69 -10.21 10.13
C THR A 54 17.42 -9.77 11.58
N THR A 55 18.47 -9.75 12.43
CA THR A 55 18.36 -9.27 13.81
C THR A 55 18.02 -7.78 13.86
N ILE A 56 18.69 -6.97 13.05
CA ILE A 56 18.40 -5.52 12.93
C ILE A 56 16.96 -5.29 12.45
N ASP A 57 16.51 -6.05 11.46
CA ASP A 57 15.14 -5.94 10.94
C ASP A 57 14.11 -6.37 11.99
N TYR A 58 14.42 -7.38 12.81
CA TYR A 58 13.56 -7.78 13.93
C TYR A 58 13.45 -6.68 14.99
N GLU A 59 14.57 -6.11 15.45
CA GLU A 59 14.59 -5.00 16.42
C GLU A 59 13.85 -3.75 15.91
N LEU A 60 14.00 -3.46 14.61
CA LEU A 60 13.28 -2.37 13.95
C LEU A 60 11.77 -2.62 13.98
N ASN A 61 11.34 -3.83 13.63
CA ASN A 61 9.92 -4.18 13.62
C ASN A 61 9.32 -4.14 15.03
N GLU A 62 10.04 -4.63 16.04
CA GLU A 62 9.63 -4.53 17.44
C GLU A 62 9.44 -3.06 17.87
N THR A 63 10.40 -2.19 17.52
CA THR A 63 10.31 -0.75 17.81
C THR A 63 9.12 -0.10 17.09
N ILE A 64 8.87 -0.46 15.83
CA ILE A 64 7.73 0.04 15.06
C ILE A 64 6.42 -0.39 15.72
N ASP A 65 6.31 -1.64 16.17
CA ASP A 65 5.09 -2.16 16.77
C ASP A 65 4.83 -1.58 18.16
N GLN A 66 5.88 -1.35 18.95
CA GLN A 66 5.77 -0.59 20.19
C GLN A 66 5.30 0.84 19.94
N ALA A 67 5.91 1.55 18.98
CA ALA A 67 5.52 2.92 18.63
C ALA A 67 4.08 3.00 18.09
N LYS A 68 3.63 2.02 17.29
CA LYS A 68 2.23 1.92 16.85
C LYS A 68 1.28 1.72 18.01
N THR A 69 1.66 0.89 18.98
CA THR A 69 0.84 0.59 20.16
C THR A 69 0.70 1.83 21.04
N GLU A 70 1.80 2.52 21.36
CA GLU A 70 1.80 3.76 22.13
C GLU A 70 1.00 4.87 21.43
N ALA A 71 1.22 5.06 20.13
CA ALA A 71 0.47 6.04 19.34
C ALA A 71 -1.03 5.67 19.28
N GLY A 72 -1.36 4.39 19.20
CA GLY A 72 -2.73 3.87 19.25
C GLY A 72 -3.41 4.20 20.58
N GLN A 73 -2.76 3.89 21.70
CA GLN A 73 -3.25 4.15 23.05
C GLN A 73 -3.40 5.65 23.33
N ALA A 74 -2.45 6.48 22.91
CA ALA A 74 -2.53 7.94 23.05
C ALA A 74 -3.66 8.54 22.18
N ALA A 75 -3.90 7.98 20.99
CA ALA A 75 -4.94 8.45 20.08
C ALA A 75 -6.35 8.01 20.48
N GLU A 76 -6.50 6.86 21.15
CA GLU A 76 -7.79 6.30 21.57
C GLU A 76 -8.67 7.28 22.36
N PRO A 77 -8.22 7.95 23.44
CA PRO A 77 -9.06 8.88 24.18
C PRO A 77 -9.50 10.09 23.33
N HIS A 78 -8.66 10.53 22.40
CA HIS A 78 -9.01 11.61 21.47
C HIS A 78 -10.05 11.16 20.43
N LYS A 79 -9.94 9.93 19.91
CA LYS A 79 -10.93 9.35 18.99
C LYS A 79 -12.28 9.17 19.69
N THR A 80 -12.29 8.58 20.89
CA THR A 80 -13.49 8.39 21.68
C THR A 80 -14.17 9.72 22.00
N LYS A 81 -13.40 10.73 22.44
CA LYS A 81 -13.94 12.07 22.71
C LYS A 81 -14.50 12.73 21.45
N ARG A 82 -13.84 12.57 20.31
CA ARG A 82 -14.32 13.08 19.02
C ARG A 82 -15.64 12.40 18.62
N GLU A 83 -15.74 11.09 18.75
CA GLU A 83 -16.97 10.33 18.45
C GLU A 83 -18.13 10.73 19.37
N GLN A 84 -17.87 10.92 20.67
CA GLN A 84 -18.88 11.41 21.62
C GLN A 84 -19.40 12.80 21.25
N LEU A 85 -18.50 13.71 20.86
CA LEU A 85 -18.88 15.05 20.40
C LEU A 85 -19.67 14.99 19.08
N GLU A 86 -19.22 14.18 18.12
CA GLU A 86 -19.93 13.98 16.85
C GLU A 86 -21.33 13.39 17.04
N ALA A 87 -21.49 12.42 17.95
CA ALA A 87 -22.78 11.84 18.29
C ALA A 87 -23.72 12.87 18.95
N SER A 88 -23.18 13.71 19.84
CA SER A 88 -23.94 14.80 20.48
C SER A 88 -24.40 15.84 19.46
N LEU A 89 -23.54 16.22 18.51
CA LEU A 89 -23.88 17.13 17.42
C LEU A 89 -24.93 16.52 16.48
N ALA A 90 -24.81 15.23 16.15
CA ALA A 90 -25.78 14.52 15.32
C ALA A 90 -27.16 14.45 15.99
N ALA A 91 -27.22 14.09 17.28
CA ALA A 91 -28.47 14.05 18.04
C ALA A 91 -29.17 15.42 18.08
N TYR A 92 -28.40 16.50 18.28
CA TYR A 92 -28.93 17.86 18.23
C TYR A 92 -29.47 18.23 16.84
N ALA A 93 -28.74 17.89 15.77
CA ALA A 93 -29.13 18.15 14.40
C ALA A 93 -30.36 17.34 13.96
N GLU A 94 -30.52 16.10 14.45
CA GLU A 94 -31.69 15.27 14.18
C GLU A 94 -32.94 15.75 14.94
N TYR A 95 -32.82 16.08 16.23
CA TYR A 95 -33.94 16.57 17.04
C TYR A 95 -34.49 17.90 16.52
N ASN A 96 -33.60 18.83 16.18
CA ASN A 96 -33.97 20.17 15.71
C ASN A 96 -34.09 20.28 14.19
N LYS A 97 -34.07 19.15 13.48
CA LYS A 97 -34.14 19.10 12.02
C LYS A 97 -35.27 19.94 11.41
N PRO A 98 -36.53 19.88 11.90
CA PRO A 98 -37.62 20.63 11.29
C PRO A 98 -37.51 22.15 11.52
N VAL A 99 -36.81 22.58 12.58
CA VAL A 99 -36.67 24.00 12.94
C VAL A 99 -35.45 24.63 12.29
N LEU A 100 -34.33 23.92 12.25
CA LEU A 100 -33.04 24.46 11.78
C LEU A 100 -32.89 24.39 10.25
N PHE A 101 -33.50 23.40 9.60
CA PHE A 101 -33.33 23.15 8.16
C PHE A 101 -34.60 23.48 7.34
N SER A 102 -35.42 24.43 7.79
CA SER A 102 -36.62 24.88 7.07
C SER A 102 -36.26 25.57 5.75
N ASP A 103 -35.28 26.50 5.78
CA ASP A 103 -34.95 27.36 4.65
C ASP A 103 -33.64 26.98 3.94
N LYS A 104 -32.64 26.51 4.70
CA LYS A 104 -31.30 26.19 4.18
C LYS A 104 -30.90 24.79 4.63
N LYS A 105 -30.26 24.04 3.72
CA LYS A 105 -29.77 22.66 3.97
C LYS A 105 -28.43 22.60 4.72
N THR A 106 -27.74 23.75 4.81
CA THR A 106 -26.43 23.91 5.46
C THR A 106 -26.47 25.16 6.32
N ILE A 107 -25.91 25.07 7.53
CA ILE A 107 -25.76 26.18 8.47
C ILE A 107 -24.26 26.38 8.71
N ASP A 108 -23.79 27.60 8.47
CA ASP A 108 -22.40 27.99 8.71
C ASP A 108 -22.27 28.61 10.12
N LEU A 109 -21.30 28.14 10.89
CA LEU A 109 -20.91 28.63 12.20
C LEU A 109 -19.48 29.18 12.17
N LEU A 110 -19.04 29.77 13.27
CA LEU A 110 -17.69 30.35 13.39
C LEU A 110 -16.55 29.33 13.16
N PHE A 111 -16.75 28.08 13.59
CA PHE A 111 -15.71 27.04 13.57
C PHE A 111 -15.95 25.94 12.53
N GLY A 112 -17.01 26.05 11.72
CA GLY A 112 -17.34 25.05 10.71
C GLY A 112 -18.78 25.14 10.24
N SER A 113 -19.20 24.21 9.39
CA SER A 113 -20.56 24.15 8.88
C SER A 113 -21.12 22.74 9.01
N PHE A 114 -22.43 22.64 9.22
CA PHE A 114 -23.12 21.35 9.30
C PHE A 114 -24.41 21.39 8.49
N GLY A 115 -24.80 20.23 7.95
CA GLY A 115 -25.96 20.13 7.09
C GLY A 115 -26.25 18.71 6.64
N PHE A 116 -27.47 18.50 6.13
CA PHE A 116 -27.89 17.20 5.62
C PHE A 116 -27.69 17.14 4.11
N ARG A 117 -26.86 16.19 3.65
CA ARG A 117 -26.70 15.86 2.23
C ARG A 117 -27.36 14.52 1.90
N LYS A 118 -28.01 14.44 0.74
CA LYS A 118 -28.49 13.16 0.17
C LYS A 118 -27.40 12.61 -0.75
N SER A 119 -26.76 11.52 -0.36
CA SER A 119 -25.83 10.76 -1.21
C SER A 119 -26.38 9.37 -1.46
N SER A 120 -26.55 8.98 -2.73
CA SER A 120 -26.85 7.61 -3.11
C SER A 120 -25.55 6.83 -3.27
N ALA A 121 -25.42 5.72 -2.55
CA ALA A 121 -24.36 4.74 -2.77
C ALA A 121 -25.00 3.46 -3.34
N ILE A 122 -24.44 2.94 -4.42
CA ILE A 122 -24.87 1.65 -4.98
C ILE A 122 -24.24 0.55 -4.12
N LYS A 123 -25.08 -0.28 -3.52
CA LYS A 123 -24.68 -1.45 -2.74
C LYS A 123 -25.33 -2.69 -3.30
N ASN A 124 -24.64 -3.81 -3.20
CA ASN A 124 -25.21 -5.10 -3.55
C ASN A 124 -26.35 -5.45 -2.57
N MET A 125 -27.40 -6.12 -3.08
CA MET A 125 -28.46 -6.62 -2.23
C MET A 125 -27.96 -7.72 -1.29
N LYS A 126 -28.57 -7.83 -0.10
CA LYS A 126 -28.24 -8.88 0.87
C LYS A 126 -28.38 -10.25 0.22
N GLY A 127 -27.33 -11.08 0.29
CA GLY A 127 -27.28 -12.42 -0.30
C GLY A 127 -26.68 -12.51 -1.70
N PHE A 128 -26.45 -11.40 -2.40
CA PHE A 128 -25.80 -11.40 -3.71
C PHE A 128 -24.30 -11.11 -3.57
N LYS A 129 -23.47 -12.06 -3.99
CA LYS A 129 -22.03 -11.83 -4.14
C LYS A 129 -21.76 -10.99 -5.38
N VAL A 130 -20.61 -10.33 -5.44
CA VAL A 130 -20.19 -9.54 -6.60
C VAL A 130 -20.19 -10.40 -7.88
N ALA A 131 -19.80 -11.67 -7.78
CA ALA A 131 -19.83 -12.62 -8.90
C ALA A 131 -21.24 -12.83 -9.47
N ASP A 132 -22.26 -12.96 -8.62
CA ASP A 132 -23.65 -13.17 -9.04
C ASP A 132 -24.20 -11.92 -9.74
N VAL A 133 -23.82 -10.74 -9.25
CA VAL A 133 -24.17 -9.46 -9.87
C VAL A 133 -23.49 -9.33 -11.24
N ILE A 134 -22.21 -9.70 -11.36
CA ILE A 134 -21.51 -9.71 -12.65
C ILE A 134 -22.15 -10.71 -13.62
N ALA A 135 -22.51 -11.91 -13.16
CA ALA A 135 -23.17 -12.93 -13.98
C ALA A 135 -24.51 -12.40 -14.52
N LYS A 136 -25.36 -11.84 -13.66
CA LYS A 136 -26.63 -11.23 -14.08
C LYS A 136 -26.44 -10.03 -15.00
N ILE A 137 -25.44 -9.19 -14.77
CA ILE A 137 -25.11 -8.06 -15.67
C ILE A 137 -24.70 -8.58 -17.04
N LYS A 138 -23.95 -9.70 -17.12
CA LYS A 138 -23.61 -10.38 -18.38
C LYS A 138 -24.85 -10.97 -19.07
N GLU A 139 -25.73 -11.65 -18.33
CA GLU A 139 -26.99 -12.20 -18.83
C GLU A 139 -27.91 -11.12 -19.41
N LEU A 140 -27.99 -9.97 -18.73
CA LEU A 140 -28.78 -8.81 -19.15
C LEU A 140 -28.11 -7.98 -20.25
N GLY A 141 -26.90 -8.36 -20.69
CA GLY A 141 -26.17 -7.67 -21.76
C GLY A 141 -25.64 -6.27 -21.40
N LEU A 142 -25.62 -5.91 -20.11
CA LEU A 142 -25.22 -4.58 -19.61
C LEU A 142 -23.69 -4.45 -19.50
N ARG A 143 -23.00 -4.61 -20.64
CA ARG A 143 -21.52 -4.65 -20.70
C ARG A 143 -20.84 -3.35 -20.25
N ASN A 144 -21.53 -2.22 -20.32
CA ASN A 144 -21.05 -0.92 -19.84
C ASN A 144 -20.86 -0.86 -18.31
N ALA A 145 -21.47 -1.79 -17.56
CA ALA A 145 -21.32 -1.87 -16.10
C ALA A 145 -20.15 -2.75 -15.65
N ILE A 146 -19.38 -3.36 -16.57
CA ILE A 146 -18.25 -4.24 -16.26
C ILE A 146 -16.95 -3.63 -16.78
N THR A 147 -16.04 -3.32 -15.86
CA THR A 147 -14.66 -2.98 -16.20
C THR A 147 -13.82 -4.25 -16.24
N VAL A 148 -13.24 -4.57 -17.41
CA VAL A 148 -12.33 -5.71 -17.57
C VAL A 148 -10.89 -5.22 -17.51
N LYS A 149 -10.09 -5.79 -16.61
CA LYS A 149 -8.64 -5.58 -16.56
C LYS A 149 -7.97 -6.82 -17.13
N GLU A 150 -7.52 -6.74 -18.38
CA GLU A 150 -6.77 -7.80 -19.03
C GLU A 150 -5.30 -7.73 -18.59
N SER A 151 -4.75 -8.85 -18.17
CA SER A 151 -3.34 -9.00 -17.81
C SER A 151 -2.74 -10.17 -18.57
N LEU A 152 -1.51 -10.02 -19.05
CA LEU A 152 -0.78 -11.10 -19.73
C LEU A 152 -0.58 -12.28 -18.78
N ASN A 153 -1.07 -13.45 -19.20
CA ASN A 153 -0.79 -14.69 -18.50
C ASN A 153 0.57 -15.23 -18.97
N LYS A 154 1.63 -14.85 -18.26
CA LYS A 154 3.00 -15.24 -18.59
C LYS A 154 3.25 -16.74 -18.46
N ASP A 155 2.46 -17.46 -17.66
CA ASP A 155 2.66 -18.90 -17.48
C ASP A 155 2.24 -19.68 -18.73
N VAL A 156 1.13 -19.28 -19.38
CA VAL A 156 0.74 -19.83 -20.69
C VAL A 156 1.74 -19.43 -21.77
N MET A 157 2.26 -18.19 -21.72
CA MET A 157 3.27 -17.73 -22.69
C MET A 157 4.59 -18.51 -22.58
N LYS A 158 4.95 -19.08 -21.42
CA LYS A 158 6.17 -19.91 -21.28
C LYS A 158 6.11 -21.19 -22.12
N GLU A 159 4.92 -21.73 -22.38
CA GLU A 159 4.72 -22.96 -23.15
C GLU A 159 4.70 -22.72 -24.67
N TRP A 160 4.63 -21.46 -25.11
CA TRP A 160 4.58 -21.13 -26.53
C TRP A 160 5.92 -21.31 -27.21
N ALA A 161 5.86 -21.73 -28.47
CA ALA A 161 7.02 -21.76 -29.34
C ALA A 161 7.51 -20.33 -29.61
N ASP A 162 8.81 -20.16 -29.85
CA ASP A 162 9.41 -18.83 -30.00
C ASP A 162 8.80 -18.04 -31.18
N LYS A 163 8.40 -18.73 -32.25
CA LYS A 163 7.65 -18.12 -33.37
C LYS A 163 6.31 -17.49 -32.95
N GLN A 164 5.63 -18.06 -31.96
CA GLN A 164 4.38 -17.52 -31.43
C GLN A 164 4.63 -16.37 -30.45
N LEU A 165 5.72 -16.42 -29.69
CA LEU A 165 6.15 -15.33 -28.83
C LEU A 165 6.55 -14.10 -29.66
N GLU A 166 7.34 -14.29 -30.72
CA GLU A 166 7.73 -13.22 -31.64
C GLU A 166 6.52 -12.57 -32.31
N ALA A 167 5.52 -13.37 -32.70
CA ALA A 167 4.28 -12.88 -33.31
C ALA A 167 3.47 -11.95 -32.38
N VAL A 168 3.58 -12.10 -31.06
CA VAL A 168 2.93 -11.22 -30.06
C VAL A 168 3.86 -10.15 -29.50
N GLY A 169 5.08 -10.02 -30.03
CA GLY A 169 6.08 -9.06 -29.54
C GLY A 169 6.71 -9.42 -28.19
N ALA A 170 6.64 -10.69 -27.80
CA ALA A 170 7.33 -11.23 -26.64
C ALA A 170 8.62 -11.95 -27.06
N MET A 171 9.63 -11.94 -26.20
CA MET A 171 10.88 -12.65 -26.43
C MET A 171 11.21 -13.50 -25.22
N ARG A 172 11.70 -14.71 -25.45
CA ARG A 172 12.29 -15.54 -24.40
C ARG A 172 13.71 -15.03 -24.15
N GLU A 173 13.93 -14.47 -22.97
CA GLU A 173 15.25 -14.05 -22.53
C GLU A 173 15.80 -15.11 -21.58
N GLU A 174 16.66 -16.00 -22.10
CA GLU A 174 17.36 -16.99 -21.28
C GLU A 174 18.59 -16.33 -20.66
N LYS A 175 18.49 -16.04 -19.36
CA LYS A 175 19.61 -15.53 -18.56
C LYS A 175 20.10 -16.63 -17.64
N ASP A 176 21.26 -17.19 -17.97
CA ASP A 176 22.02 -17.99 -17.01
C ASP A 176 22.65 -17.03 -15.99
N SER A 177 22.02 -16.95 -14.82
CA SER A 177 22.38 -16.00 -13.77
C SER A 177 23.05 -16.75 -12.63
N PHE A 178 24.19 -16.24 -12.18
CA PHE A 178 24.86 -16.76 -10.99
C PHE A 178 23.93 -16.73 -9.78
N TRP A 179 23.85 -17.84 -9.06
CA TRP A 179 23.08 -17.98 -7.83
C TRP A 179 23.96 -18.58 -6.74
N TYR A 180 23.65 -18.24 -5.48
CA TYR A 180 24.22 -18.88 -4.30
C TYR A 180 23.09 -19.08 -3.30
N GLU A 181 23.18 -20.14 -2.51
CA GLU A 181 22.27 -20.43 -1.40
C GLU A 181 23.13 -20.66 -0.16
N VAL A 182 22.90 -19.83 0.85
CA VAL A 182 23.53 -20.01 2.15
C VAL A 182 22.69 -21.04 2.90
N LYS A 183 23.33 -22.11 3.37
CA LYS A 183 22.65 -23.07 4.25
C LYS A 183 22.41 -22.38 5.58
N GLU A 184 21.15 -22.16 5.93
CA GLU A 184 20.79 -21.87 7.31
C GLU A 184 21.05 -23.14 8.12
N GLU A 185 22.10 -23.14 8.93
CA GLU A 185 22.18 -24.11 10.02
C GLU A 185 21.01 -23.80 10.96
N GLU A 186 20.05 -24.73 11.05
CA GLU A 186 19.01 -24.73 12.08
C GLU A 186 19.71 -24.71 13.44
N VAL A 187 19.53 -23.61 14.19
CA VAL A 187 19.92 -23.51 15.60
C VAL A 187 18.77 -23.99 16.47
#